data_AF-A0A9D9MW87-F1
#
_entry.id   AF-A0A9D9MW87-F1
#
_cell.length_a   1.000
_cell.length_b   1.000
_cell.length_c   1.000
_cell.angle_alpha   90.00
_cell.angle_beta   90.00
_cell.angle_gamma   90.00
#
_symmetry.space_group_name_H-M   'P 1'
#
loop_
_entity.id
_entity.type
_entity.pdbx_description
1 polymer ?
#
loop_
_entity_poly.entity_id
_entity_poly.type
_entity_poly.pdbx_seq_one_letter_code
_entity_poly.pdbx_strand_id
1 'polypeptide(L)'
;MGREYRVACLPEEREALLAAVDLVDGRMRDIAQRTRNTIAERVAVMAALNIAHEHLSAPRALPGEAITAGDDSLASCEAKRRIDAMGARLDTVLGPQSQLDL
;
A
#
# COMPACT_ATOMS: atom_id res chain seq x y z
N MET A 1 14.17 13.83 -16.96
CA MET A 1 13.70 15.21 -17.23
C MET A 1 14.86 16.24 -17.25
N GLY A 2 15.99 15.94 -17.90
CA GLY A 2 17.05 16.90 -18.29
C GLY A 2 17.70 17.78 -17.22
N ARG A 3 17.39 17.57 -15.93
CA ARG A 3 17.88 18.37 -14.80
C ARG A 3 18.69 17.50 -13.87
N GLU A 4 19.86 17.98 -13.51
CA GLU A 4 20.76 17.31 -12.58
C GLU A 4 20.54 17.85 -11.17
N TYR A 5 20.43 16.93 -10.21
CA TYR A 5 20.25 17.25 -8.80
C TYR A 5 21.29 16.49 -7.98
N ARG A 6 21.87 17.17 -6.99
CA ARG A 6 22.78 16.54 -6.03
C ARG A 6 21.99 16.19 -4.77
N VAL A 7 22.07 14.92 -4.37
CA VAL A 7 21.40 14.39 -3.19
C VAL A 7 22.46 13.70 -2.33
N ALA A 8 22.43 13.95 -1.03
CA ALA A 8 23.24 13.20 -0.09
C ALA A 8 22.59 11.83 0.12
N CYS A 9 23.34 10.75 -0.12
CA CYS A 9 22.87 9.38 0.10
C CYS A 9 23.96 8.55 0.78
N LEU A 10 23.53 7.65 1.66
CA LEU A 10 24.40 6.59 2.17
C LEU A 10 24.62 5.52 1.07
N PRO A 11 25.75 4.81 1.06
CA PRO A 11 26.04 3.82 0.02
C PRO A 11 25.00 2.69 -0.03
N GLU A 12 24.44 2.29 1.10
CA GLU A 12 23.38 1.29 1.22
C GLU A 12 22.02 1.73 0.64
N GLU A 13 21.73 3.04 0.62
CA GLU A 13 20.45 3.58 0.13
C GLU A 13 20.49 3.92 -1.36
N ARG A 14 21.67 3.85 -1.99
CA ARG A 14 21.88 4.28 -3.37
C ARG A 14 20.98 3.55 -4.37
N GLU A 15 20.82 2.25 -4.21
CA GLU A 15 19.98 1.44 -5.11
C GLU A 15 18.50 1.80 -4.97
N ALA A 16 18.02 1.93 -3.72
CA ALA A 16 16.66 2.37 -3.43
C ALA A 16 16.38 3.77 -3.98
N LEU A 17 17.34 4.68 -3.85
CA LEU A 17 17.23 6.04 -4.38
C LEU A 17 17.17 6.04 -5.92
N LEU A 18 17.96 5.20 -6.59
CA LEU A 18 17.89 5.06 -8.06
C LEU A 18 16.53 4.54 -8.52
N ALA A 19 15.97 3.53 -7.83
CA ALA A 19 14.63 3.05 -8.12
C ALA A 19 13.56 4.14 -7.92
N ALA A 20 13.69 4.95 -6.87
CA ALA A 20 12.81 6.10 -6.64
C ALA A 20 12.93 7.16 -7.75
N VAL A 21 14.15 7.42 -8.24
CA VAL A 21 14.40 8.34 -9.37
C VAL A 21 13.73 7.83 -10.64
N ASP A 22 13.85 6.55 -10.96
CA ASP A 22 13.23 5.95 -12.14
C ASP A 22 11.69 6.03 -12.08
N LEU A 23 11.11 5.79 -10.91
CA LEU A 23 9.67 5.94 -10.67
C LEU A 23 9.20 7.38 -10.94
N VAL A 24 9.91 8.36 -10.35
CA VAL A 24 9.58 9.78 -10.51
C VAL A 24 9.72 10.22 -11.97
N ASP A 25 10.81 9.84 -12.65
CA ASP A 25 11.05 10.22 -14.05
C ASP A 25 10.01 9.58 -14.98
N GLY A 26 9.62 8.33 -14.73
CA GLY A 26 8.50 7.65 -15.39
C GLY A 26 7.20 8.44 -15.23
N ARG A 27 6.81 8.79 -13.99
CA ARG A 27 5.59 9.57 -13.75
C ARG A 27 5.62 10.96 -14.36
N MET A 28 6.76 11.63 -14.34
CA MET A 28 6.90 12.92 -15.01
C MET A 28 6.70 12.79 -16.53
N ARG A 29 7.26 11.75 -17.18
CA ARG A 29 7.05 11.51 -18.62
C ARG A 29 5.58 11.22 -18.94
N ASP A 30 4.94 10.35 -18.16
CA ASP A 30 3.52 10.01 -18.32
C ASP A 30 2.63 11.25 -18.27
N ILE A 31 2.85 12.11 -17.26
CA ILE A 31 2.08 13.33 -17.06
C ILE A 31 2.37 14.34 -18.17
N ALA A 32 3.64 14.51 -18.56
CA ALA A 32 4.01 15.40 -19.66
C ALA A 32 3.32 15.00 -20.98
N GLN A 33 3.24 13.69 -21.27
CA GLN A 33 2.54 13.17 -22.44
C GLN A 33 1.02 13.38 -22.35
N ARG A 34 0.40 13.07 -21.21
CA ARG A 34 -1.05 13.18 -21.01
C ARG A 34 -1.56 14.62 -21.04
N THR A 35 -0.84 15.54 -20.38
CA THR A 35 -1.26 16.94 -20.24
C THR A 35 -0.73 17.84 -21.35
N ARG A 36 0.14 17.31 -22.23
CA ARG A 36 0.86 18.05 -23.28
C ARG A 36 1.58 19.29 -22.72
N ASN A 37 1.98 19.23 -21.44
CA ASN A 37 2.59 20.33 -20.71
C ASN A 37 4.12 20.21 -20.75
N THR A 38 4.79 21.26 -21.21
CA THR A 38 6.25 21.31 -21.38
C THR A 38 6.97 21.94 -20.19
N ILE A 39 6.23 22.53 -19.23
CA ILE A 39 6.82 23.18 -18.06
C ILE A 39 7.16 22.12 -17.01
N ALA A 40 8.45 21.76 -16.95
CA ALA A 40 8.98 20.71 -16.08
C ALA A 40 8.60 20.87 -14.60
N GLU A 41 8.57 22.12 -14.10
CA GLU A 41 8.20 22.40 -12.70
C GLU A 41 6.75 22.01 -12.38
N ARG A 42 5.81 22.32 -13.28
CA ARG A 42 4.40 21.93 -13.11
C ARG A 42 4.23 20.41 -13.19
N VAL A 43 4.95 19.77 -14.11
CA VAL A 43 4.97 18.31 -14.24
C VAL A 43 5.52 17.66 -12.97
N ALA A 44 6.57 18.24 -12.36
CA ALA A 44 7.14 17.74 -11.11
C ALA A 44 6.12 17.83 -9.95
N VAL A 45 5.43 18.95 -9.81
CA VAL A 45 4.39 19.12 -8.78
C VAL A 45 3.26 18.11 -8.96
N MET A 46 2.78 17.92 -10.20
CA MET A 46 1.74 16.93 -10.50
C MET A 46 2.22 15.49 -10.23
N ALA A 47 3.46 15.17 -10.56
CA ALA A 47 4.04 13.85 -10.27
C ALA A 47 4.13 13.60 -8.76
N ALA A 48 4.59 14.58 -7.98
CA ALA A 48 4.67 14.49 -6.53
C ALA A 48 3.29 14.28 -5.89
N LEU A 49 2.26 15.02 -6.34
CA LEU A 49 0.90 14.87 -5.86
C LEU A 49 0.32 13.49 -6.17
N ASN A 50 0.56 12.96 -7.38
CA ASN A 50 0.09 11.63 -7.76
C ASN A 50 0.76 10.54 -6.93
N ILE A 51 2.08 10.60 -6.75
CA ILE A 51 2.82 9.64 -5.93
C ILE A 51 2.33 9.70 -4.47
N ALA A 52 2.18 10.90 -3.90
CA ALA A 52 1.64 11.06 -2.55
C ALA A 52 0.22 10.50 -2.43
N HIS A 53 -0.63 10.70 -3.46
CA HIS A 53 -1.98 10.14 -3.48
C HIS A 53 -1.96 8.61 -3.52
N GLU A 54 -1.09 7.99 -4.31
CA GLU A 54 -0.92 6.53 -4.34
C GLU A 54 -0.50 6.00 -2.95
N HIS A 55 0.46 6.65 -2.29
CA HIS A 55 0.90 6.26 -0.94
C HIS A 55 -0.18 6.44 0.14
N LEU A 56 -1.00 7.50 0.06
CA LEU A 56 -2.07 7.76 1.02
C LEU A 56 -3.33 6.92 0.76
N SER A 57 -3.56 6.53 -0.50
CA SER A 57 -4.71 5.72 -0.91
C SER A 57 -4.44 4.22 -0.79
N ALA A 58 -3.18 3.81 -0.68
CA ALA A 58 -2.83 2.46 -0.27
C ALA A 58 -3.50 2.18 1.09
N PRO A 59 -4.36 1.14 1.19
CA PRO A 59 -4.92 0.75 2.47
C PRO A 59 -3.77 0.61 3.46
N ARG A 60 -3.86 1.30 4.61
CA ARG A 60 -2.86 1.23 5.67
C ARG A 60 -2.75 -0.23 6.12
N ALA A 61 -1.84 -0.98 5.52
CA ALA A 61 -1.33 -2.21 6.06
C ALA A 61 -0.62 -1.81 7.35
N LEU A 62 -1.35 -2.01 8.45
CA LEU A 62 -0.92 -1.92 9.82
C LEU A 62 0.50 -2.51 9.97
N PRO A 63 1.45 -1.79 10.60
CA PRO A 63 2.80 -2.27 10.76
C PRO A 63 2.78 -3.38 11.83
N GLY A 64 2.74 -4.63 11.37
CA GLY A 64 2.69 -5.79 12.25
C GLY A 64 2.90 -7.14 11.56
N GLU A 65 2.84 -7.23 10.23
CA GLU A 65 2.96 -8.52 9.56
C GLU A 65 3.69 -8.37 8.23
N ALA A 66 5.02 -8.24 8.33
CA ALA A 66 5.91 -8.45 7.22
C ALA A 66 6.20 -9.95 7.11
N ILE A 67 5.28 -10.73 6.53
CA ILE A 67 5.54 -11.96 5.76
C ILE A 67 4.34 -12.15 4.79
N THR A 68 4.66 -12.58 3.56
CA THR A 68 3.80 -12.87 2.40
C THR A 68 3.25 -11.70 1.58
N ALA A 69 4.07 -11.32 0.59
CA ALA A 69 3.62 -10.63 -0.60
C ALA A 69 2.54 -11.45 -1.34
N GLY A 70 1.43 -10.79 -1.69
CA GLY A 70 0.48 -11.23 -2.71
C GLY A 70 -0.85 -11.76 -2.19
N ASP A 71 -1.91 -10.97 -2.41
CA ASP A 71 -3.31 -11.43 -2.51
C ASP A 71 -4.03 -11.93 -1.24
N ASP A 72 -3.96 -11.19 -0.12
CA ASP A 72 -4.63 -11.60 1.14
C ASP A 72 -5.77 -10.66 1.59
N SER A 73 -6.07 -9.58 0.85
CA SER A 73 -7.12 -8.64 1.28
C SER A 73 -8.54 -9.25 1.17
N LEU A 74 -8.79 -10.08 0.17
CA LEU A 74 -10.05 -10.83 0.02
C LEU A 74 -10.07 -12.10 0.89
N ALA A 75 -8.93 -12.78 1.03
CA ALA A 75 -8.83 -13.99 1.86
C ALA A 75 -8.92 -13.70 3.37
N SER A 76 -8.38 -12.58 3.86
CA SER A 76 -8.50 -12.18 5.27
C SER A 76 -9.94 -11.85 5.67
N CYS A 77 -10.73 -11.20 4.80
CA CYS A 77 -12.13 -10.93 5.10
C CYS A 77 -13.00 -12.18 5.04
N GLU A 78 -12.70 -13.13 4.15
CA GLU A 78 -13.34 -14.46 4.14
C GLU A 78 -12.96 -15.28 5.38
N ALA A 79 -11.67 -15.32 5.73
CA ALA A 79 -11.16 -16.00 6.90
C ALA A 79 -11.80 -15.45 8.18
N LYS A 80 -11.88 -14.12 8.31
CA LYS A 80 -12.54 -13.46 9.45
C LYS A 80 -14.04 -13.82 9.54
N ARG A 81 -14.77 -13.80 8.41
CA ARG A 81 -16.18 -14.23 8.37
C ARG A 81 -16.37 -15.70 8.75
N ARG A 82 -15.46 -16.58 8.32
CA ARG A 82 -15.50 -18.01 8.67
C ARG A 82 -15.24 -18.22 10.16
N ILE A 83 -14.32 -17.47 10.75
CA ILE A 83 -14.04 -17.50 12.19
C ILE A 83 -15.27 -17.04 12.99
N ASP A 84 -15.89 -15.92 12.63
CA ASP A 84 -17.10 -15.43 13.31
C ASP A 84 -18.28 -16.42 13.19
N ALA A 85 -18.45 -17.04 12.02
CA ALA A 85 -19.47 -18.07 11.83
C ALA A 85 -19.21 -19.34 12.65
N MET A 86 -17.93 -19.72 12.81
CA MET A 86 -17.55 -20.82 13.70
C MET A 86 -17.78 -20.47 15.16
N GLY A 87 -17.48 -19.24 15.59
CA GLY A 87 -17.77 -18.74 16.93
C GLY A 87 -19.26 -18.81 17.28
N ALA A 88 -20.12 -18.31 16.39
CA ALA A 88 -21.57 -18.37 16.58
C ALA A 88 -22.11 -19.81 16.70
N ARG A 89 -21.52 -20.75 15.96
CA ARG A 89 -21.86 -22.19 16.07
C ARG A 89 -21.42 -22.77 17.40
N LEU A 90 -20.25 -22.39 17.90
CA LEU A 90 -19.76 -22.82 19.21
C LEU A 90 -20.63 -22.26 20.33
N ASP A 91 -20.99 -20.98 20.29
CA ASP A 91 -21.87 -20.36 21.28
C ASP A 91 -23.26 -21.02 21.30
N THR A 92 -23.77 -21.43 20.13
CA THR A 92 -25.04 -22.16 20.03
C THR A 92 -24.99 -23.54 20.70
N VAL A 93 -23.85 -24.23 20.61
CA VAL A 93 -23.69 -25.59 21.17
C VAL A 93 -23.28 -25.55 22.65
N LEU A 94 -22.48 -24.56 23.04
CA LEU A 94 -21.97 -24.39 24.42
C LEU A 94 -22.95 -23.65 25.33
N GLY A 95 -23.78 -22.76 24.79
CA GLY A 95 -24.84 -22.05 25.54
C GLY A 95 -25.80 -22.96 26.31
N PRO A 96 -26.31 -24.06 25.73
CA PRO A 96 -27.16 -25.00 26.47
C PRO A 96 -26.38 -25.97 27.38
N GLN A 97 -25.08 -26.21 27.12
CA GLN A 97 -24.24 -27.07 27.98
C GLN A 97 -23.91 -26.40 29.31
N SER A 98 -23.59 -25.10 29.31
CA SER A 98 -23.30 -24.35 30.54
C SER A 98 -24.50 -24.17 31.47
N GLN A 99 -25.72 -24.37 30.95
CA GLN A 99 -26.97 -24.31 31.71
C GLN A 99 -27.34 -25.66 32.37
N LEU A 100 -26.67 -26.76 32.00
CA LEU A 100 -26.84 -28.09 32.60
C LEU A 100 -25.82 -28.39 33.72
N ASP A 101 -24.77 -27.55 33.85
CA ASP A 101 -23.71 -27.67 34.87
C ASP A 101 -24.00 -26.84 36.16
N LEU A 102 -25.27 -26.52 36.47
CA LEU A 102 -25.67 -25.88 37.74
C LEU A 102 -26.66 -26.74 38.55
#